data_AF-A0A7W0Y8N4-F1
#
_entry.id   AF-A0A7W0Y8N4-F1
#
_cell.length_a   1.000
_cell.length_b   1.000
_cell.length_c   1.000
_cell.angle_alpha   90.00
_cell.angle_beta   90.00
_cell.angle_gamma   90.00
#
_symmetry.space_group_name_H-M   'P 1'
#
loop_
_entity.id
_entity.type
_entity.pdbx_description
1 polymer ?
#
loop_
_entity_poly.entity_id
_entity_poly.type
_entity_poly.pdbx_seq_one_letter_code
_entity_poly.pdbx_strand_id
1 'polypeptide(L)'
;MRRWYLIAFVAMSFSVGCGAGGEYAQTDRSASTNRGETNGRTLDFVSNRPEGDDWEVRVRGNSLWASYGDQDKIKALSTVRLDRKETDKVWRLIDAMELPERKKGKKDEDSGFVILVLREPGGDDDKHDVFTVYISRDADEEEELEKLALYLQDLIKKYHKVEPEF
;
A
#
# COMPACT_ATOMS: atom_id res chain seq x y z
N MET A 1 5.93 -58.62 48.18
CA MET A 1 7.30 -59.16 48.36
C MET A 1 8.14 -58.73 47.18
N ARG A 2 9.35 -58.21 47.43
CA ARG A 2 10.30 -57.72 46.43
C ARG A 2 10.91 -58.88 45.63
N ARG A 3 11.16 -58.68 44.33
CA ARG A 3 12.34 -59.25 43.66
C ARG A 3 12.67 -58.50 42.37
N TRP A 4 13.86 -57.90 42.38
CA TRP A 4 14.59 -57.36 41.23
C TRP A 4 15.26 -58.51 40.46
N TYR A 5 15.34 -58.41 39.14
CA TYR A 5 16.50 -58.86 38.36
C TYR A 5 16.75 -57.89 37.19
N LEU A 6 17.92 -57.27 37.25
CA LEU A 6 18.61 -56.57 36.16
C LEU A 6 19.27 -57.61 35.27
N ILE A 7 19.03 -57.58 33.96
CA ILE A 7 20.02 -58.01 32.95
C ILE A 7 19.98 -57.00 31.81
N ALA A 8 21.12 -56.33 31.60
CA ALA A 8 21.40 -55.47 30.47
C ALA A 8 21.76 -56.31 29.25
N PHE A 9 21.29 -55.91 28.07
CA PHE A 9 21.88 -56.29 26.80
C PHE A 9 21.95 -55.05 25.90
N VAL A 10 23.18 -54.62 25.61
CA VAL A 10 23.52 -53.61 24.61
C VAL A 10 23.61 -54.33 23.26
N ALA A 11 22.97 -53.80 22.21
CA ALA A 11 23.53 -53.80 20.85
C ALA A 11 22.67 -53.00 19.85
N MET A 12 23.33 -51.97 19.29
CA MET A 12 23.34 -51.51 17.89
C MET A 12 22.06 -50.99 17.20
N SER A 13 22.18 -49.71 16.83
CA SER A 13 21.39 -48.91 15.92
C SER A 13 21.17 -49.54 14.55
N PHE A 14 19.92 -49.50 14.07
CA PHE A 14 19.60 -49.46 12.65
C PHE A 14 18.70 -48.27 12.36
N SER A 15 19.26 -47.29 11.67
CA SER A 15 18.55 -46.20 11.02
C SER A 15 17.98 -46.71 9.70
N VAL A 16 16.66 -46.73 9.53
CA VAL A 16 16.02 -46.71 8.21
C VAL A 16 14.79 -45.81 8.30
N GLY A 17 14.82 -44.75 7.50
CA GLY A 17 13.92 -43.61 7.61
C GLY A 17 12.46 -43.92 7.28
N CYS A 18 11.58 -43.40 8.13
CA CYS A 18 10.19 -43.13 7.76
C CYS A 18 10.08 -41.64 7.40
N GLY A 19 9.60 -41.36 6.19
CA GLY A 19 9.33 -40.01 5.75
C GLY A 19 8.81 -39.99 4.32
N ALA A 20 7.58 -40.45 4.12
CA ALA A 20 6.82 -40.17 2.91
C ALA A 20 6.74 -38.64 2.72
N GLY A 21 7.32 -38.12 1.65
CA GLY A 21 7.25 -36.73 1.25
C GLY A 21 7.07 -36.67 -0.26
N GLY A 22 5.83 -36.42 -0.69
CA GLY A 22 5.44 -36.40 -2.08
C GLY A 22 6.20 -35.37 -2.89
N GLU A 23 6.63 -35.79 -4.07
CA GLU A 23 7.09 -34.94 -5.16
C GLU A 23 5.88 -34.20 -5.71
N TYR A 24 5.65 -32.98 -5.22
CA TYR A 24 4.76 -32.03 -5.87
C TYR A 24 5.64 -31.06 -6.65
N ALA A 25 5.44 -31.09 -7.97
CA ALA A 25 6.03 -30.20 -8.95
C ALA A 25 6.20 -28.77 -8.43
N GLN A 26 7.41 -28.22 -8.60
CA GLN A 26 7.64 -26.78 -8.68
C GLN A 26 6.68 -26.21 -9.73
N THR A 27 5.52 -25.75 -9.28
CA THR A 27 4.78 -24.73 -10.00
C THR A 27 5.34 -23.43 -9.47
N ASP A 28 6.00 -22.67 -10.34
CA ASP A 28 6.24 -21.24 -10.18
C ASP A 28 4.91 -20.53 -9.90
N ARG A 29 4.50 -20.60 -8.65
CA ARG A 29 3.51 -19.71 -8.06
C ARG A 29 4.34 -18.73 -7.27
N SER A 30 4.69 -17.63 -7.94
CA SER A 30 4.79 -16.34 -7.27
C SER A 30 3.40 -16.01 -6.68
N ALA A 31 3.07 -16.73 -5.62
CA ALA A 31 2.10 -16.37 -4.62
C ALA A 31 2.92 -15.81 -3.47
N SER A 32 3.65 -14.72 -3.75
CA SER A 32 4.04 -13.83 -2.67
C SER A 32 2.73 -13.41 -2.02
N THR A 33 2.53 -13.92 -0.82
CA THR A 33 1.45 -13.50 0.03
C THR A 33 1.76 -12.04 0.34
N ASN A 34 1.20 -11.16 -0.50
CA ASN A 34 1.26 -9.70 -0.43
C ASN A 34 0.49 -9.23 0.82
N ARG A 35 0.88 -9.74 1.99
CA ARG A 35 0.45 -9.29 3.31
C ARG A 35 1.41 -8.17 3.67
N GLY A 36 1.08 -6.96 3.22
CA GLY A 36 1.79 -5.74 3.57
C GLY A 36 3.22 -5.73 3.08
N GLU A 37 3.47 -5.16 1.90
CA GLU A 37 4.77 -4.56 1.64
C GLU A 37 5.02 -3.46 2.69
N THR A 38 5.63 -3.84 3.81
CA THR A 38 6.01 -2.91 4.88
C THR A 38 7.15 -1.97 4.46
N ASN A 39 7.76 -2.19 3.30
CA ASN A 39 8.81 -1.35 2.73
C ASN A 39 8.50 -0.90 1.28
N GLY A 40 7.25 -1.06 0.82
CA GLY A 40 6.87 -0.75 -0.56
C GLY A 40 6.60 0.73 -0.81
N ARG A 41 6.63 1.10 -2.09
CA ARG A 41 6.25 2.42 -2.59
C ARG A 41 4.88 2.84 -2.05
N THR A 42 4.78 4.09 -1.58
CA THR A 42 3.56 4.64 -0.98
C THR A 42 3.27 6.02 -1.58
N LEU A 43 2.01 6.29 -1.89
CA LEU A 43 1.50 7.64 -2.19
C LEU A 43 0.44 8.01 -1.15
N ASP A 44 0.60 9.17 -0.54
CA ASP A 44 -0.49 9.87 0.15
C ASP A 44 -0.98 11.03 -0.72
N PHE A 45 -2.25 10.98 -1.09
CA PHE A 45 -2.99 12.02 -1.79
C PHE A 45 -3.90 12.70 -0.77
N VAL A 46 -3.71 14.00 -0.54
CA VAL A 46 -4.56 14.79 0.36
C VAL A 46 -5.21 15.89 -0.45
N SER A 47 -6.53 15.89 -0.58
CA SER A 47 -7.28 17.01 -1.17
C SER A 47 -7.92 17.82 -0.05
N ASN A 48 -7.60 19.11 -0.01
CA ASN A 48 -8.25 20.07 0.87
C ASN A 48 -9.14 21.00 0.06
N ARG A 49 -10.36 21.22 0.57
CA ARG A 49 -11.36 22.10 -0.06
C ARG A 49 -11.87 23.10 0.98
N PRO A 50 -11.93 24.40 0.67
CA PRO A 50 -12.39 25.42 1.63
C PRO A 50 -13.82 25.20 2.17
N GLU A 51 -14.70 24.59 1.38
CA GLU A 51 -16.12 24.39 1.69
C GLU A 51 -16.55 22.91 1.74
N GLY A 52 -15.59 21.96 1.71
CA GLY A 52 -15.86 20.53 1.61
C GLY A 52 -15.10 19.69 2.64
N ASP A 53 -15.38 18.39 2.64
CA ASP A 53 -14.59 17.44 3.44
C ASP A 53 -13.16 17.36 2.89
N ASP A 54 -12.18 17.34 3.78
CA ASP A 54 -10.81 17.01 3.41
C ASP A 54 -10.73 15.51 3.16
N TRP A 55 -10.06 15.12 2.08
CA TRP A 55 -9.86 13.73 1.72
C TRP A 55 -8.39 13.34 1.85
N GLU A 56 -8.11 12.28 2.59
CA GLU A 56 -6.79 11.61 2.57
C GLU A 56 -6.97 10.23 1.95
N VAL A 57 -6.15 9.91 0.94
CA VAL A 57 -6.11 8.63 0.26
C VAL A 57 -4.68 8.13 0.26
N ARG A 58 -4.45 6.95 0.84
CA ARG A 58 -3.16 6.28 0.87
C ARG A 58 -3.18 5.05 -0.03
N VAL A 59 -2.27 5.01 -0.99
CA VAL A 59 -1.98 3.82 -1.80
C VAL A 59 -0.60 3.29 -1.43
N ARG A 60 -0.51 2.02 -1.06
CA ARG A 60 0.74 1.36 -0.66
C ARG A 60 0.81 -0.03 -1.28
N GLY A 61 1.79 -0.25 -2.16
CA GLY A 61 1.81 -1.46 -3.00
C GLY A 61 0.48 -1.62 -3.73
N ASN A 62 -0.31 -2.63 -3.35
CA ASN A 62 -1.67 -2.86 -3.87
C ASN A 62 -2.80 -2.63 -2.86
N SER A 63 -2.55 -1.96 -1.74
CA SER A 63 -3.60 -1.59 -0.80
C SER A 63 -4.00 -0.14 -0.95
N LEU A 64 -5.30 0.13 -0.88
CA LEU A 64 -5.88 1.46 -0.83
C LEU A 64 -6.59 1.66 0.50
N TRP A 65 -6.33 2.79 1.14
CA TRP A 65 -7.03 3.26 2.32
C TRP A 65 -7.45 4.72 2.09
N ALA A 66 -8.56 5.14 2.67
CA ALA A 66 -8.99 6.52 2.61
C ALA A 66 -9.71 6.97 3.88
N SER A 67 -9.70 8.26 4.14
CA SER A 67 -10.53 8.92 5.14
C SER A 67 -11.01 10.25 4.59
N TYR A 68 -12.12 10.73 5.15
CA TYR A 68 -12.63 12.05 4.83
C TYR A 68 -13.29 12.71 6.03
N GLY A 69 -13.34 14.04 6.02
CA GLY A 69 -14.07 14.84 7.00
C GLY A 69 -13.40 16.17 7.27
N ASP A 70 -13.88 16.88 8.28
CA ASP A 70 -13.30 18.11 8.78
C ASP A 70 -12.49 17.87 10.07
N GLN A 71 -11.97 18.95 10.68
CA GLN A 71 -11.18 18.89 11.92
C GLN A 71 -11.94 18.26 13.10
N ASP A 72 -13.27 18.34 13.12
CA ASP A 72 -14.12 17.89 14.23
C ASP A 72 -14.65 16.47 14.00
N LYS A 73 -14.76 16.02 12.75
CA LYS A 73 -15.38 14.74 12.41
C LYS A 73 -14.73 14.04 11.23
N ILE A 74 -13.67 13.28 11.52
CA ILE A 74 -13.00 12.42 10.55
C ILE A 74 -13.67 11.04 10.49
N LYS A 75 -14.00 10.59 9.29
CA LYS A 75 -14.47 9.23 9.00
C LYS A 75 -13.42 8.45 8.20
N ALA A 76 -12.81 7.47 8.85
CA ALA A 76 -11.92 6.53 8.20
C ALA A 76 -12.71 5.42 7.49
N LEU A 77 -12.28 5.08 6.28
CA LEU A 77 -12.74 3.90 5.53
C LEU A 77 -11.82 2.71 5.83
N SER A 78 -12.29 1.51 5.49
CA SER A 78 -11.47 0.30 5.62
C SER A 78 -10.36 0.28 4.58
N THR A 79 -9.28 -0.48 4.83
CA THR A 79 -8.29 -0.76 3.79
C THR A 79 -8.80 -1.85 2.87
N VAL A 80 -8.67 -1.65 1.57
CA VAL A 80 -9.02 -2.63 0.54
C VAL A 80 -7.81 -3.00 -0.29
N ARG A 81 -7.90 -4.16 -0.94
CA ARG A 81 -6.87 -4.65 -1.85
C ARG A 81 -7.32 -4.40 -3.29
N LEU A 82 -6.50 -3.64 -4.00
CA LEU A 82 -6.64 -3.41 -5.42
C LEU A 82 -6.26 -4.67 -6.20
N ASP A 83 -6.93 -4.90 -7.32
CA ASP A 83 -6.47 -5.90 -8.27
C ASP A 83 -5.21 -5.42 -9.02
N ARG A 84 -4.60 -6.31 -9.79
CA ARG A 84 -3.35 -6.00 -10.51
C ARG A 84 -3.55 -4.87 -11.51
N LYS A 85 -4.64 -4.87 -12.29
CA LYS A 85 -4.88 -3.85 -13.32
C LYS A 85 -5.09 -2.49 -12.69
N GLU A 86 -5.78 -2.45 -11.55
CA GLU A 86 -6.00 -1.23 -10.79
C GLU A 86 -4.72 -0.69 -10.19
N THR A 87 -3.95 -1.57 -9.54
CA THR A 87 -2.64 -1.24 -8.98
C THR A 87 -1.71 -0.67 -10.06
N ASP A 88 -1.58 -1.38 -11.19
CA ASP A 88 -0.73 -0.96 -12.31
C ASP A 88 -1.18 0.39 -12.89
N LYS A 89 -2.50 0.63 -12.98
CA LYS A 89 -3.02 1.90 -13.49
C LYS A 89 -2.78 3.06 -12.52
N VAL A 90 -2.96 2.86 -11.21
CA VAL A 90 -2.66 3.90 -10.20
C VAL A 90 -1.19 4.29 -10.27
N TRP A 91 -0.27 3.32 -10.21
CA TRP A 91 1.16 3.63 -10.22
C TRP A 91 1.62 4.29 -11.51
N ARG A 92 1.07 3.88 -12.67
CA ARG A 92 1.36 4.55 -13.94
C ARG A 92 0.93 6.03 -13.95
N LEU A 93 -0.21 6.37 -13.34
CA LEU A 93 -0.66 7.76 -13.24
C LEU A 93 0.25 8.56 -12.30
N ILE A 94 0.74 7.93 -11.23
CA ILE A 94 1.71 8.53 -10.31
C ILE A 94 3.04 8.81 -11.00
N ASP A 95 3.54 7.84 -11.76
CA ASP A 95 4.79 7.96 -12.52
C ASP A 95 4.74 9.08 -13.56
N ALA A 96 3.60 9.23 -14.24
CA ALA A 96 3.41 10.27 -15.25
C ALA A 96 3.49 11.71 -14.70
N MET A 97 3.30 11.90 -13.39
CA MET A 97 3.44 13.22 -12.78
C MET A 97 4.89 13.62 -12.49
N GLU A 98 5.85 12.69 -12.57
CA GLU A 98 7.28 12.94 -12.34
C GLU A 98 7.56 13.66 -11.00
N LEU A 99 6.83 13.27 -9.94
CA LEU A 99 6.91 13.92 -8.62
C LEU A 99 8.32 14.10 -8.05
N PRO A 100 9.29 13.16 -8.25
CA PRO A 100 10.67 13.35 -7.80
C PRO A 100 11.37 14.57 -8.41
N GLU A 101 10.96 14.98 -9.61
CA GLU A 101 11.56 16.11 -10.35
C GLU A 101 10.81 17.43 -10.12
N ARG A 102 9.60 17.36 -9.55
CA ARG A 102 8.76 18.53 -9.31
C ARG A 102 9.27 19.39 -8.15
N LYS A 103 9.10 20.71 -8.29
CA LYS A 103 9.23 21.65 -7.17
C LYS A 103 8.08 21.44 -6.19
N LYS A 104 8.32 21.68 -4.90
CA LYS A 104 7.31 21.50 -3.85
C LYS A 104 6.02 22.32 -4.03
N GLY A 105 5.99 23.32 -4.92
CA GLY A 105 4.81 24.18 -5.11
C GLY A 105 4.45 25.01 -3.86
N LYS A 106 3.20 25.48 -3.78
CA LYS A 106 2.68 26.32 -2.68
C LYS A 106 1.28 25.87 -2.27
N LYS A 107 0.97 26.01 -0.99
CA LYS A 107 -0.40 25.87 -0.48
C LYS A 107 -1.20 27.12 -0.82
N ASP A 108 -2.45 26.92 -1.17
CA ASP A 108 -3.43 27.97 -1.44
C ASP A 108 -4.65 27.69 -0.55
N GLU A 109 -4.72 28.38 0.58
CA GLU A 109 -5.77 28.14 1.57
C GLU A 109 -7.11 28.75 1.11
N ASP A 110 -7.08 29.74 0.21
CA ASP A 110 -8.28 30.43 -0.26
C ASP A 110 -9.02 29.60 -1.31
N SER A 111 -8.28 29.01 -2.26
CA SER A 111 -8.85 28.17 -3.34
C SER A 111 -8.81 26.67 -3.02
N GLY A 112 -8.09 26.28 -1.97
CA GLY A 112 -7.79 24.90 -1.62
C GLY A 112 -6.56 24.36 -2.36
N PHE A 113 -6.07 23.21 -1.92
CA PHE A 113 -4.87 22.60 -2.47
C PHE A 113 -4.90 21.08 -2.38
N VAL A 114 -4.07 20.45 -3.21
CA VAL A 114 -3.74 19.03 -3.13
C VAL A 114 -2.30 18.87 -2.64
N ILE A 115 -2.09 17.93 -1.71
CA ILE A 115 -0.77 17.45 -1.31
C ILE A 115 -0.57 16.06 -1.89
N LEU A 116 0.56 15.87 -2.57
CA LEU A 116 1.06 14.56 -2.95
C LEU A 116 2.33 14.26 -2.15
N VAL A 117 2.31 13.17 -1.39
CA VAL A 117 3.50 12.65 -0.71
C VAL A 117 3.84 11.29 -1.30
N LEU A 118 4.90 11.25 -2.10
CA LEU A 118 5.42 10.01 -2.67
C LEU A 118 6.60 9.53 -1.81
N ARG A 119 6.51 8.28 -1.35
CA ARG A 119 7.59 7.58 -0.68
C ARG A 119 8.07 6.43 -1.56
N GLU A 120 9.33 6.47 -1.96
CA GLU A 120 9.99 5.39 -2.67
C GLU A 120 10.75 4.48 -1.69
N PRO A 121 10.88 3.18 -1.97
CA PRO A 121 11.85 2.35 -1.27
C PRO A 121 13.25 2.94 -1.51
N GLY A 122 14.00 3.13 -0.43
CA GLY A 122 15.41 3.49 -0.53
C GLY A 122 16.21 2.42 -1.27
N GLY A 123 17.34 2.83 -1.85
CA GLY A 123 18.36 1.90 -2.34
C GLY A 123 19.04 1.16 -1.17
N ASP A 124 20.35 1.35 -1.02
CA ASP A 124 21.18 0.48 -0.17
C ASP A 124 21.18 0.80 1.34
N ASP A 125 20.61 1.94 1.77
CA ASP A 125 20.80 2.50 3.13
C ASP A 125 19.55 2.42 4.06
N ASP A 126 18.53 1.61 3.72
CA ASP A 126 17.25 1.51 4.47
C ASP A 126 16.48 2.85 4.65
N LYS A 127 16.92 3.92 4.00
CA LYS A 127 16.29 5.26 4.05
C LYS A 127 15.36 5.44 2.88
N HIS A 128 14.08 5.64 3.16
CA HIS A 128 13.10 6.00 2.13
C HIS A 128 13.31 7.43 1.61
N ASP A 129 13.25 7.59 0.29
CA ASP A 129 13.11 8.89 -0.33
C ASP A 129 11.67 9.37 -0.22
N VAL A 130 11.47 10.60 0.26
CA VAL A 130 10.15 11.21 0.43
C VAL A 130 10.07 12.51 -0.36
N PHE A 131 9.17 12.54 -1.33
CA PHE A 131 8.88 13.68 -2.19
C PHE A 131 7.53 14.25 -1.79
N THR A 132 7.46 15.57 -1.57
CA THR A 132 6.22 16.25 -1.21
C THR A 132 5.98 17.40 -2.16
N VAL A 133 4.84 17.39 -2.82
CA VAL A 133 4.39 18.41 -3.77
C VAL A 133 3.05 18.97 -3.30
N TYR A 134 2.94 20.30 -3.31
CA TYR A 134 1.72 21.05 -3.04
C TYR A 134 1.26 21.67 -4.36
N ILE A 135 0.00 21.45 -4.72
CA ILE A 135 -0.60 21.95 -5.96
C ILE A 135 -1.83 22.75 -5.57
N SER A 136 -1.88 24.04 -5.92
CA SER A 136 -3.08 24.86 -5.75
C SER A 136 -4.17 24.33 -6.68
N ARG A 137 -5.44 24.35 -6.25
CA ARG A 137 -6.56 23.98 -7.12
C ARG A 137 -6.76 24.98 -8.28
N ASP A 138 -6.19 26.18 -8.17
CA ASP A 138 -6.15 27.19 -9.22
C ASP A 138 -4.92 27.07 -10.14
N ALA A 139 -4.08 26.06 -9.96
CA ALA A 139 -2.95 25.84 -10.86
C ALA A 139 -3.44 25.42 -12.25
N ASP A 140 -2.95 26.11 -13.28
CA ASP A 140 -3.17 25.72 -14.66
C ASP A 140 -2.41 24.42 -15.01
N GLU A 141 -2.97 23.61 -15.91
CA GLU A 141 -2.30 22.48 -16.58
C GLU A 141 -1.85 21.30 -15.67
N GLU A 142 -2.77 20.74 -14.88
CA GLU A 142 -2.54 19.56 -14.02
C GLU A 142 -3.34 18.31 -14.49
N GLU A 143 -3.24 17.97 -15.77
CA GLU A 143 -4.03 16.89 -16.42
C GLU A 143 -3.80 15.51 -15.76
N GLU A 144 -2.56 15.17 -15.42
CA GLU A 144 -2.20 13.90 -14.78
C GLU A 144 -2.77 13.81 -13.35
N LEU A 145 -2.77 14.92 -12.63
CA LEU A 145 -3.38 15.01 -11.31
C LEU A 145 -4.89 14.77 -11.40
N GLU A 146 -5.56 15.41 -12.35
CA GLU A 146 -7.00 15.23 -12.59
C GLU A 146 -7.32 13.76 -12.90
N LYS A 147 -6.55 13.14 -13.81
CA LYS A 147 -6.70 11.71 -14.15
C LYS A 147 -6.51 10.81 -12.93
N LEU A 148 -5.52 11.09 -12.08
CA LEU A 148 -5.30 10.35 -10.84
C LEU A 148 -6.47 10.55 -9.86
N ALA A 149 -6.89 11.78 -9.63
CA ALA A 149 -7.99 12.14 -8.74
C ALA A 149 -9.27 11.41 -9.15
N LEU A 150 -9.69 11.53 -10.42
CA LEU A 150 -10.88 10.83 -10.94
C LEU A 150 -10.77 9.31 -10.77
N TYR A 151 -9.59 8.75 -11.01
CA TYR A 151 -9.42 7.31 -10.85
C TYR A 151 -9.45 6.84 -9.39
N LEU A 152 -8.92 7.63 -8.46
CA LEU A 152 -9.05 7.36 -7.03
C LEU A 152 -10.52 7.48 -6.57
N GLN A 153 -11.31 8.41 -7.12
CA GLN A 153 -12.75 8.51 -6.87
C GLN A 153 -13.47 7.22 -7.30
N ASP A 154 -13.19 6.74 -8.52
CA ASP A 154 -13.76 5.51 -9.05
C ASP A 154 -13.45 4.31 -8.15
N LEU A 155 -12.20 4.19 -7.67
CA LEU A 155 -11.79 3.11 -6.77
C LEU A 155 -12.53 3.19 -5.43
N ILE A 156 -12.58 4.37 -4.81
CA ILE A 156 -13.29 4.55 -3.53
C ILE A 156 -14.79 4.26 -3.69
N LYS A 157 -15.41 4.74 -4.77
CA LYS A 157 -16.81 4.44 -5.09
C LYS A 157 -17.03 2.94 -5.31
N LYS A 158 -16.13 2.26 -6.03
CA LYS A 158 -16.19 0.82 -6.25
C LYS A 158 -16.15 0.04 -4.94
N TYR A 159 -15.21 0.35 -4.05
CA TYR A 159 -14.89 -0.44 -2.86
C TYR A 159 -15.65 -0.05 -1.60
N HIS A 160 -15.92 1.24 -1.41
CA HIS A 160 -16.54 1.78 -0.19
C HIS A 160 -17.96 2.28 -0.38
N LYS A 161 -18.45 2.38 -1.63
CA LYS A 161 -19.80 2.87 -1.96
C LYS A 161 -20.07 4.29 -1.45
N VAL A 162 -19.00 5.10 -1.38
CA VAL A 162 -19.04 6.54 -1.08
C VAL A 162 -18.64 7.28 -2.35
N GLU A 163 -19.21 8.46 -2.59
CA GLU A 163 -18.81 9.33 -3.70
C GLU A 163 -17.85 10.40 -3.16
N PRO A 164 -16.54 10.33 -3.47
CA PRO A 164 -15.60 11.33 -2.99
C PRO A 164 -15.67 12.59 -3.82
N GLU A 165 -15.45 13.72 -3.16
CA GLU A 165 -15.43 15.04 -3.78
C GLU A 165 -14.04 15.66 -3.56
N PHE A 166 -13.12 15.36 -4.47
CA PHE A 166 -11.78 15.95 -4.46
C PHE A 166 -11.78 17.38 -5.00
#